data_AF-A0A9D1D6B5-F1
#
_entry.id   AF-A0A9D1D6B5-F1
#
_cell.length_a   1.000
_cell.length_b   1.000
_cell.length_c   1.000
_cell.angle_alpha   90.00
_cell.angle_beta   90.00
_cell.angle_gamma   90.00
#
_symmetry.space_group_name_H-M   'P 1'
#
loop_
_entity.id
_entity.type
_entity.pdbx_description
1 polymer ?
#
loop_
_entity_poly.entity_id
_entity_poly.type
_entity_poly.pdbx_seq_one_letter_code
_entity_poly.pdbx_strand_id
1 'polypeptide(L)'
;RPPEGCVCVEDRVLNMAGLRILGLGGSPLYNGGTHQYTEKQMQRRINRLRWKLYRAGGVDIVLTHAPLRGYGDADDLAHRGFEAFFSLLDKYKPRYLIHGHVHMSYGVDLPRIHQYGETTLLNGCERYILDLPEYEASGFLIPSEW
;
A
#
# COMPACT_ATOMS: atom_id res chain seq x y z
N ARG A 1 -12.72 6.48 14.45
CA ARG A 1 -13.72 6.28 13.38
C ARG A 1 -13.05 6.69 12.07
N PRO A 2 -13.23 5.93 10.97
CA PRO A 2 -12.86 6.45 9.66
C PRO A 2 -13.62 7.76 9.39
N PRO A 3 -13.07 8.69 8.58
CA PRO A 3 -13.85 9.83 8.08
C PRO A 3 -15.11 9.32 7.36
N GLU A 4 -16.21 10.06 7.47
CA GLU A 4 -17.53 9.62 6.98
C GLU A 4 -17.46 9.27 5.48
N GLY A 5 -17.87 8.05 5.13
CA GLY A 5 -17.82 7.53 3.76
C GLY A 5 -16.57 6.71 3.39
N CYS A 6 -15.55 6.59 4.27
CA CYS A 6 -14.36 5.80 3.97
C CYS A 6 -14.40 4.36 4.56
N VAL A 7 -14.03 3.36 3.75
CA VAL A 7 -13.85 1.98 4.22
C VAL A 7 -12.40 1.76 4.66
N CYS A 8 -12.21 1.35 5.92
CA CYS A 8 -10.88 0.97 6.42
C CYS A 8 -10.40 -0.36 5.81
N VAL A 9 -9.23 -0.30 5.17
CA VAL A 9 -8.52 -1.43 4.53
C VAL A 9 -7.41 -2.05 5.40
N GLU A 10 -7.16 -1.51 6.59
CA GLU A 10 -6.08 -1.94 7.48
C GLU A 10 -6.14 -3.45 7.78
N ASP A 11 -5.06 -4.19 7.49
CA ASP A 11 -4.95 -5.64 7.66
C ASP A 11 -6.06 -6.44 6.93
N ARG A 12 -6.54 -5.92 5.81
CA ARG A 12 -7.60 -6.52 4.99
C ARG A 12 -7.23 -6.57 3.52
N VAL A 13 -7.81 -7.55 2.83
CA VAL A 13 -7.88 -7.61 1.37
C VAL A 13 -9.35 -7.40 1.02
N LEU A 14 -9.63 -6.34 0.28
CA LEU A 14 -10.98 -6.00 -0.18
C LEU A 14 -11.07 -6.18 -1.69
N ASN A 15 -12.25 -6.57 -2.15
CA ASN A 15 -12.60 -6.54 -3.56
C ASN A 15 -13.59 -5.41 -3.77
N MET A 16 -13.21 -4.39 -4.52
CA MET A 16 -14.04 -3.20 -4.77
C MET A 16 -13.90 -2.80 -6.24
N ALA A 17 -15.03 -2.64 -6.93
CA ALA A 17 -15.07 -2.33 -8.37
C ALA A 17 -14.17 -3.24 -9.23
N GLY A 18 -14.11 -4.53 -8.89
CA GLY A 18 -13.25 -5.52 -9.58
C GLY A 18 -11.76 -5.49 -9.21
N LEU A 19 -11.34 -4.59 -8.31
CA LEU A 19 -9.95 -4.47 -7.85
C LEU A 19 -9.75 -5.13 -6.50
N ARG A 20 -8.66 -5.89 -6.37
CA ARG A 20 -8.20 -6.49 -5.11
C ARG A 20 -7.24 -5.53 -4.42
N ILE A 21 -7.67 -4.95 -3.30
CA ILE A 21 -6.97 -3.90 -2.57
C ILE A 21 -6.51 -4.45 -1.22
N LEU A 22 -5.21 -4.40 -0.95
CA LEU A 22 -4.60 -4.76 0.34
C LEU A 22 -4.23 -3.50 1.13
N GLY A 23 -4.61 -3.39 2.40
CA GLY A 23 -4.18 -2.30 3.28
C GLY A 23 -3.16 -2.72 4.35
N LEU A 24 -2.06 -1.98 4.46
CA LEU A 24 -0.99 -2.16 5.45
C LEU A 24 -0.49 -0.80 5.99
N GLY A 25 -1.13 -0.30 7.05
CA GLY A 25 -0.73 0.93 7.71
C GLY A 25 0.49 0.79 8.62
N GLY A 26 0.87 1.90 9.24
CA GLY A 26 2.00 1.99 10.18
C GLY A 26 3.32 2.38 9.53
N SER A 27 4.27 2.77 10.38
CA SER A 27 5.61 3.22 10.01
C SER A 27 6.68 2.31 10.61
N PRO A 28 7.95 2.40 10.17
CA PRO A 28 9.04 1.76 10.88
C PRO A 28 9.10 2.18 12.36
N LEU A 29 9.68 1.32 13.18
CA LEU A 29 9.94 1.59 14.58
C LEU A 29 11.07 2.61 14.74
N TYR A 30 10.76 3.77 15.30
CA TYR A 30 11.73 4.84 15.56
C TYR A 30 11.71 5.34 17.01
N ASN A 31 10.55 5.41 17.67
CA ASN A 31 10.45 5.86 19.06
C ASN A 31 9.53 5.02 19.96
N GLY A 32 9.02 3.89 19.46
CA GLY A 32 8.14 3.01 20.25
C GLY A 32 6.67 3.46 20.30
N GLY A 33 6.29 4.45 19.48
CA GLY A 33 4.92 4.90 19.37
C GLY A 33 3.96 3.82 18.87
N THR A 34 2.67 4.08 19.02
CA THR A 34 1.60 3.22 18.50
C THR A 34 1.68 3.11 16.98
N HIS A 35 1.35 1.93 16.42
CA HIS A 35 1.40 1.65 14.98
C HIS A 35 2.79 1.74 14.33
N GLN A 36 3.83 1.61 15.13
CA GLN A 36 5.20 1.43 14.66
C GLN A 36 5.59 -0.05 14.66
N TYR A 37 6.30 -0.46 13.61
CA TYR A 37 6.64 -1.87 13.41
C TYR A 37 8.11 -2.02 13.01
N THR A 38 8.75 -3.04 13.57
CA THR A 38 9.99 -3.60 13.01
C THR A 38 9.70 -4.32 11.70
N GLU A 39 10.73 -4.53 10.87
CA GLU A 39 10.64 -5.34 9.65
C GLU A 39 10.00 -6.71 9.93
N LYS A 40 10.41 -7.39 11.01
CA LYS A 40 9.86 -8.69 11.40
C LYS A 40 8.38 -8.61 11.78
N GLN A 41 7.94 -7.52 12.43
CA GLN A 41 6.52 -7.33 12.75
C GLN A 41 5.71 -7.05 11.49
N MET A 42 6.19 -6.20 10.59
CA MET A 42 5.52 -5.94 9.31
C MET A 42 5.43 -7.21 8.46
N GLN A 43 6.51 -7.99 8.37
CA GLN A 43 6.51 -9.28 7.68
C GLN A 43 5.50 -10.27 8.29
N ARG A 44 5.37 -10.30 9.63
CA ARG A 44 4.35 -11.12 10.29
C ARG A 44 2.93 -10.68 9.94
N ARG A 45 2.67 -9.37 9.80
CA ARG A 45 1.37 -8.85 9.35
C ARG A 45 1.06 -9.30 7.92
N ILE A 46 2.02 -9.14 6.99
CA ILE A 46 1.90 -9.65 5.61
C ILE A 46 1.60 -11.15 5.61
N ASN A 47 2.33 -11.93 6.41
CA ASN A 47 2.14 -13.38 6.49
C ASN A 47 0.77 -13.79 7.03
N ARG A 48 0.17 -13.02 7.94
CA ARG A 48 -1.21 -13.28 8.41
C ARG A 48 -2.25 -13.10 7.31
N LEU A 49 -1.93 -12.33 6.26
CA LEU A 49 -2.82 -12.05 5.14
C LEU A 49 -2.63 -13.02 3.97
N ARG A 50 -1.62 -13.91 4.01
CA ARG A 50 -1.34 -14.88 2.93
C ARG A 50 -2.56 -15.68 2.49
N TRP A 51 -3.37 -16.17 3.45
CA TRP A 51 -4.57 -16.93 3.12
C TRP A 51 -5.66 -16.09 2.46
N LYS A 52 -5.80 -14.81 2.87
CA LYS A 52 -6.74 -13.87 2.25
C LYS A 52 -6.29 -13.53 0.82
N LEU A 53 -5.00 -13.25 0.63
CA LEU A 53 -4.41 -12.99 -0.68
C LEU A 53 -4.54 -14.20 -1.61
N TYR A 54 -4.31 -15.41 -1.09
CA TYR A 54 -4.52 -16.64 -1.86
C TYR A 54 -5.98 -16.80 -2.28
N ARG A 55 -6.94 -16.63 -1.37
CA ARG A 55 -8.38 -16.72 -1.67
C ARG A 55 -8.88 -15.64 -2.62
N ALA A 56 -8.27 -14.47 -2.61
CA ALA A 56 -8.56 -13.39 -3.55
C ALA A 56 -7.87 -13.58 -4.93
N GLY A 57 -7.02 -14.59 -5.08
CA GLY A 57 -6.26 -14.83 -6.31
C GLY A 57 -5.12 -13.82 -6.54
N GLY A 58 -4.70 -13.08 -5.51
CA GLY A 58 -3.65 -12.06 -5.60
C GLY A 58 -4.08 -10.71 -5.06
N VAL A 59 -3.41 -9.65 -5.54
CA VAL A 59 -3.66 -8.25 -5.19
C VAL A 59 -3.30 -7.37 -6.38
N ASP A 60 -4.13 -6.37 -6.66
CA ASP A 60 -3.91 -5.40 -7.75
C ASP A 60 -3.29 -4.10 -7.22
N ILE A 61 -3.73 -3.67 -6.04
CA ILE A 61 -3.30 -2.43 -5.39
C ILE A 61 -2.93 -2.72 -3.93
N VAL A 62 -1.73 -2.32 -3.54
CA VAL A 62 -1.28 -2.32 -2.14
C VAL A 62 -1.31 -0.89 -1.62
N LEU A 63 -2.14 -0.62 -0.63
CA LEU A 63 -2.20 0.64 0.09
C LEU A 63 -1.36 0.54 1.36
N THR A 64 -0.33 1.36 1.48
CA THR A 64 0.53 1.41 2.67
C THR A 64 0.56 2.81 3.27
N HIS A 65 0.96 2.91 4.53
CA HIS A 65 1.31 4.21 5.08
C HIS A 65 2.75 4.58 4.71
N ALA A 66 3.72 3.75 5.09
CA ALA A 66 5.13 3.95 4.74
C ALA A 66 5.48 3.49 3.31
N PRO A 67 6.49 4.09 2.68
CA PRO A 67 7.01 3.69 1.38
C PRO A 67 7.72 2.32 1.38
N LEU A 68 8.06 1.83 0.18
CA LEU A 68 9.03 0.76 -0.01
C LEU A 68 10.45 1.31 0.26
N ARG A 69 11.29 0.55 0.96
CA ARG A 69 12.68 0.98 1.26
C ARG A 69 13.45 1.28 -0.03
N GLY A 70 14.07 2.46 -0.11
CA GLY A 70 14.84 2.92 -1.27
C GLY A 70 14.00 3.57 -2.39
N TYR A 71 12.69 3.71 -2.21
CA TYR A 71 11.78 4.26 -3.22
C TYR A 71 10.83 5.27 -2.58
N GLY A 72 11.14 6.57 -2.72
CA GLY A 72 10.32 7.65 -2.18
C GLY A 72 10.37 7.74 -0.64
N ASP A 73 11.37 7.11 -0.02
CA ASP A 73 11.65 7.16 1.41
C ASP A 73 12.83 8.09 1.71
N ALA A 74 13.11 8.33 3.00
CA ALA A 74 14.30 9.06 3.43
C ALA A 74 15.16 8.20 4.38
N ASP A 75 16.38 8.65 4.64
CA ASP A 75 17.30 7.91 5.51
C ASP A 75 17.04 8.10 7.00
N ASP A 76 16.29 9.14 7.36
CA ASP A 76 15.85 9.32 8.74
C ASP A 76 14.84 8.24 9.15
N LEU A 77 14.87 7.88 10.43
CA LEU A 77 14.10 6.76 10.96
C LEU A 77 12.59 6.93 10.82
N ALA A 78 12.09 8.17 10.78
CA ALA A 78 10.66 8.43 10.69
C ALA A 78 10.15 8.23 9.26
N HIS A 79 10.93 8.62 8.24
CA HIS A 79 10.51 8.56 6.83
C HIS A 79 11.11 7.40 6.03
N ARG A 80 11.85 6.51 6.69
CA ARG A 80 12.33 5.25 6.11
C ARG A 80 11.16 4.36 5.64
N GLY A 81 11.35 3.67 4.52
CA GLY A 81 10.42 2.66 4.01
C GLY A 81 10.68 1.27 4.60
N PHE A 82 9.80 0.32 4.30
CA PHE A 82 9.97 -1.08 4.72
C PHE A 82 10.60 -1.94 3.62
N GLU A 83 11.53 -2.81 4.03
CA GLU A 83 12.05 -3.88 3.16
C GLU A 83 11.07 -5.08 3.09
N ALA A 84 10.26 -5.30 4.13
CA ALA A 84 9.27 -6.37 4.19
C ALA A 84 8.30 -6.40 2.99
N PHE A 85 8.10 -5.25 2.33
CA PHE A 85 7.24 -5.13 1.15
C PHE A 85 7.83 -5.79 -0.10
N PHE A 86 9.15 -5.98 -0.22
CA PHE A 86 9.76 -6.64 -1.39
C PHE A 86 9.16 -8.03 -1.65
N SER A 87 9.06 -8.85 -0.60
CA SER A 87 8.51 -10.22 -0.71
C SER A 87 7.05 -10.25 -1.21
N LEU A 88 6.28 -9.22 -0.90
CA LEU A 88 4.90 -9.06 -1.34
C LEU A 88 4.85 -8.65 -2.83
N LEU A 89 5.68 -7.67 -3.20
CA LEU A 89 5.76 -7.13 -4.56
C LEU A 89 6.31 -8.15 -5.54
N ASP A 90 7.39 -8.85 -5.20
CA ASP A 90 7.99 -9.88 -6.06
C ASP A 90 7.02 -11.05 -6.33
N LYS A 91 6.23 -11.41 -5.31
CA LYS A 91 5.30 -12.54 -5.40
C LYS A 91 4.04 -12.22 -6.18
N TYR A 92 3.41 -11.09 -5.87
CA TYR A 92 2.08 -10.77 -6.39
C TYR A 92 2.09 -9.76 -7.52
N LYS A 93 3.20 -9.03 -7.70
CA LYS A 93 3.39 -8.02 -8.75
C LYS A 93 2.16 -7.11 -8.89
N PRO A 94 1.71 -6.46 -7.80
CA PRO A 94 0.58 -5.55 -7.89
C PRO A 94 0.89 -4.46 -8.93
N ARG A 95 -0.13 -3.91 -9.57
CA ARG A 95 0.06 -2.80 -10.50
C ARG A 95 0.55 -1.57 -9.76
N TYR A 96 0.02 -1.35 -8.56
CA TYR A 96 0.35 -0.19 -7.75
C TYR A 96 0.68 -0.58 -6.31
N LEU A 97 1.72 0.04 -5.76
CA LEU A 97 1.82 0.29 -4.32
C LEU A 97 1.66 1.80 -4.11
N ILE A 98 0.63 2.18 -3.38
CA ILE A 98 0.34 3.59 -3.07
C ILE A 98 0.65 3.79 -1.60
N HIS A 99 1.57 4.70 -1.32
CA HIS A 99 1.95 5.05 0.04
C HIS A 99 1.66 6.51 0.35
N GLY A 100 1.67 6.83 1.65
CA GLY A 100 1.65 8.19 2.15
C GLY A 100 2.91 8.50 2.94
N HIS A 101 2.74 9.23 4.05
CA HIS A 101 3.73 9.51 5.09
C HIS A 101 4.86 10.48 4.73
N VAL A 102 5.55 10.29 3.60
CA VAL A 102 6.67 11.17 3.21
C VAL A 102 6.13 12.38 2.44
N HIS A 103 6.14 13.55 3.07
CA HIS A 103 5.77 14.80 2.40
C HIS A 103 6.81 15.14 1.32
N MET A 104 6.33 15.53 0.13
CA MET A 104 7.21 15.88 -1.01
C MET A 104 8.15 17.05 -0.70
N SER A 105 7.86 17.84 0.35
CA SER A 105 8.72 18.93 0.82
C SER A 105 10.00 18.48 1.53
N TYR A 106 10.13 17.20 1.89
CA TYR A 106 11.32 16.67 2.58
C TYR A 106 12.48 16.33 1.62
N GLY A 107 12.25 16.38 0.30
CA GLY A 107 13.30 16.26 -0.71
C GLY A 107 12.86 16.98 -1.98
N VAL A 108 13.55 18.07 -2.33
CA VAL A 108 13.17 19.02 -3.40
C VAL A 108 13.07 18.35 -4.79
N ASP A 109 13.61 17.14 -4.95
CA ASP A 109 13.64 16.38 -6.22
C ASP A 109 13.17 14.91 -6.12
N LEU A 110 12.44 14.51 -5.06
CA LEU A 110 11.91 13.14 -5.01
C LEU A 110 10.77 12.98 -6.03
N PRO A 111 10.86 12.09 -7.03
CA PRO A 111 9.76 11.89 -7.96
C PRO A 111 8.57 11.25 -7.24
N ARG A 112 7.37 11.75 -7.52
CA ARG A 112 6.13 11.21 -6.90
C ARG A 112 5.87 9.76 -7.30
N ILE A 113 6.38 9.35 -8.45
CA ILE A 113 6.20 8.03 -9.03
C ILE A 113 7.56 7.37 -9.18
N HIS A 114 7.67 6.15 -8.67
CA HIS A 114 8.81 5.27 -8.92
C HIS A 114 8.33 3.97 -9.56
N GLN A 115 9.27 3.17 -10.07
CA GLN A 115 8.99 1.87 -10.64
C GLN A 115 9.85 0.80 -9.95
N TYR A 116 9.22 -0.27 -9.48
CA TYR A 116 9.87 -1.47 -8.98
C TYR A 116 9.38 -2.69 -9.77
N GLY A 117 10.23 -3.20 -10.66
CA GLY A 117 9.82 -4.26 -11.58
C GLY A 117 8.60 -3.83 -12.40
N GLU A 118 7.50 -4.56 -12.28
CA GLU A 118 6.20 -4.28 -12.94
C GLU A 118 5.27 -3.39 -12.09
N THR A 119 5.63 -3.13 -10.83
CA THR A 119 4.82 -2.35 -9.89
C THR A 119 5.18 -0.86 -9.91
N THR A 120 4.19 -0.02 -10.16
CA THR A 120 4.32 1.43 -10.01
C THR A 120 4.14 1.82 -8.54
N LEU A 121 5.11 2.53 -7.98
CA LEU A 121 5.09 3.05 -6.62
C LEU A 121 4.65 4.51 -6.67
N LEU A 122 3.57 4.85 -5.99
CA LEU A 122 2.96 6.17 -6.06
C LEU A 122 2.86 6.80 -4.67
N ASN A 123 3.45 7.98 -4.51
CA ASN A 123 3.25 8.80 -3.33
C ASN A 123 1.93 9.59 -3.44
N GLY A 124 0.93 9.16 -2.67
CA GLY A 124 -0.39 9.78 -2.60
C GLY A 124 -0.50 10.95 -1.60
N CYS A 125 0.62 11.44 -1.05
CA CYS A 125 0.62 12.57 -0.11
C CYS A 125 -0.10 13.79 -0.71
N GLU A 126 -0.83 14.50 0.16
CA GLU A 126 -1.82 15.54 -0.14
C GLU A 126 -3.01 15.04 -0.95
N ARG A 127 -2.83 14.79 -2.24
CA ARG A 127 -3.85 14.24 -3.14
C ARG A 127 -3.20 13.76 -4.43
N TYR A 128 -3.68 12.63 -4.93
CA TYR A 128 -3.41 12.18 -6.30
C TYR A 128 -4.68 11.54 -6.88
N ILE A 129 -5.02 11.88 -8.13
CA ILE A 129 -6.10 11.23 -8.87
C ILE A 129 -5.45 10.22 -9.81
N LEU A 130 -5.74 8.95 -9.56
CA LEU A 130 -5.23 7.85 -10.38
C LEU A 130 -6.36 7.37 -11.30
N ASP A 131 -6.22 7.64 -12.58
CA ASP A 131 -7.06 7.05 -13.62
C ASP A 131 -6.60 5.61 -13.85
N LEU A 132 -7.47 4.65 -13.53
CA LEU A 132 -7.25 3.25 -13.84
C LEU A 132 -7.84 2.95 -15.21
N PRO A 133 -7.14 2.22 -16.09
CA PRO A 133 -7.73 1.79 -17.36
C PRO A 133 -9.00 0.97 -17.07
N GLU A 134 -10.01 1.12 -17.93
CA GLU A 134 -11.26 0.35 -17.85
C GLU A 134 -10.91 -1.14 -17.71
N TYR A 135 -11.22 -1.71 -16.55
CA TYR A 135 -11.02 -3.12 -16.31
C TYR A 135 -12.30 -3.84 -16.71
N GLU A 136 -12.19 -4.84 -17.60
CA GLU A 136 -13.17 -5.93 -17.62
C GLU A 136 -13.10 -6.59 -16.24
N ALA A 137 -13.93 -6.10 -15.32
CA ALA A 137 -14.19 -6.75 -14.06
C ALA A 137 -14.66 -8.16 -14.39
N SER A 138 -13.75 -9.12 -14.29
CA SER A 138 -14.02 -10.53 -14.51
C SER A 138 -14.99 -11.01 -13.44
N GLY A 139 -16.29 -10.80 -13.71
CA GLY A 139 -17.40 -11.54 -13.13
C GLY A 139 -17.93 -11.07 -11.76
N PHE A 140 -17.79 -9.81 -11.36
CA PHE A 140 -18.43 -9.34 -10.12
C PHE A 140 -19.32 -8.12 -10.29
N LEU A 141 -20.58 -8.26 -9.87
CA LEU A 141 -21.57 -7.20 -9.78
C LEU A 141 -21.20 -6.27 -8.63
N ILE A 142 -21.12 -4.96 -8.92
CA ILE A 142 -21.02 -3.91 -7.92
C ILE A 142 -22.43 -3.76 -7.30
N PRO A 143 -22.60 -3.85 -5.96
CA PRO A 143 -23.86 -3.46 -5.32
C PRO A 143 -24.15 -1.99 -5.61
N SER A 144 -25.40 -1.67 -5.94
CA SER A 144 -25.86 -0.34 -6.36
C SER A 144 -25.79 0.76 -5.30
N GLU A 145 -25.30 0.46 -4.10
CA GLU A 145 -25.33 1.38 -2.97
C GLU A 145 -23.92 1.59 -2.41
N TRP A 146 -23.33 2.71 -2.81
CA TRP A 146 -22.23 3.42 -2.16
C TRP A 146 -22.69 4.86 -1.90
#